data_AF-A0A953GDG9-F1
#
_entry.id   AF-A0A953GDG9-F1
#
_cell.length_a   1.000
_cell.length_b   1.000
_cell.length_c   1.000
_cell.angle_alpha   90.00
_cell.angle_beta   90.00
_cell.angle_gamma   90.00
#
_symmetry.space_group_name_H-M   'P 1'
#
loop_
_entity.id
_entity.type
_entity.pdbx_description
1 polymer ?
#
loop_
_entity_poly.entity_id
_entity_poly.type
_entity_poly.pdbx_seq_one_letter_code
_entity_poly.pdbx_strand_id
1 'polypeptide(L)'
;MKKNIISLKFFTLLTAFLALSVVDLSGQIPNFTRPANVNDLKVQYISIAVQTANLEDAGTDDDVYIQLNDNMKPFYLNKPGDDLERNQTDFYMFGDPAIKTVRDIKYLKIGKSGTNAWALKKISLDVNGGTLFSTLFQPLWLDNTTGKSLTKVIAGSTLASSFTNMYSQQPNIHKVEQIMPYPKIKSIIESIIGSGLLKITSQTVVNCAAWGNTTGINTLFGEAVELAYEAPDKLKVDLDLQYKLNNAPNPEFDVDIVLKNVINTVPGNIIIRPESSWGAYGNCLDQEQIKKRLEAAFSRVFNISVKTHFDSSGNLIYY
;
A
#
# COMPACT_ATOMS: atom_id res chain seq x y z
N MET A 1 -50.69 -9.78 -65.78
CA MET A 1 -50.04 -8.83 -64.84
C MET A 1 -50.24 -9.35 -63.41
N LYS A 2 -49.23 -10.01 -62.83
CA LYS A 2 -49.21 -10.39 -61.41
C LYS A 2 -48.45 -9.31 -60.64
N LYS A 3 -49.12 -8.56 -59.76
CA LYS A 3 -48.47 -7.64 -58.82
C LYS A 3 -48.23 -8.40 -57.51
N ASN A 4 -46.96 -8.67 -57.22
CA ASN A 4 -46.50 -9.11 -55.91
C ASN A 4 -46.62 -7.95 -54.92
N ILE A 5 -47.35 -8.15 -53.82
CA ILE A 5 -47.38 -7.23 -52.69
C ILE A 5 -46.34 -7.74 -51.69
N ILE A 6 -45.20 -7.05 -51.61
CA ILE A 6 -44.18 -7.27 -50.58
C ILE A 6 -44.61 -6.49 -49.34
N SER A 7 -44.99 -7.20 -48.29
CA SER A 7 -45.27 -6.63 -46.96
C SER A 7 -43.94 -6.34 -46.25
N LEU A 8 -43.54 -5.07 -46.24
CA LEU A 8 -42.38 -4.59 -45.49
C LEU A 8 -42.76 -4.47 -43.99
N LYS A 9 -42.26 -5.39 -43.15
CA LYS A 9 -42.39 -5.27 -41.69
C LYS A 9 -41.40 -4.22 -41.19
N PHE A 10 -41.89 -3.06 -40.76
CA PHE A 10 -41.13 -2.08 -40.00
C PHE A 10 -40.80 -2.67 -38.62
N PHE A 11 -39.52 -2.97 -38.38
CA PHE A 11 -39.00 -3.22 -37.03
C PHE A 11 -38.71 -1.86 -36.40
N THR A 12 -39.52 -1.45 -35.42
CA THR A 12 -39.25 -0.27 -34.60
C THR A 12 -38.09 -0.60 -33.68
N LEU A 13 -36.90 -0.08 -33.98
CA LEU A 13 -35.74 -0.16 -33.11
C LEU A 13 -35.97 0.81 -31.95
N LEU A 14 -36.40 0.29 -30.79
CA LEU A 14 -36.54 1.06 -29.57
C LEU A 14 -35.14 1.33 -29.01
N THR A 15 -34.53 2.45 -29.40
CA THR A 15 -33.29 2.94 -28.77
C THR A 15 -33.62 3.39 -27.35
N ALA A 16 -33.36 2.53 -26.37
CA ALA A 16 -33.34 2.91 -24.97
C ALA A 16 -32.15 3.85 -24.75
N PHE A 17 -32.39 5.16 -24.82
CA PHE A 17 -31.50 6.14 -24.21
C PHE A 17 -31.58 5.91 -22.70
N LEU A 18 -30.61 5.17 -22.13
CA LEU A 18 -30.30 5.33 -20.72
C LEU A 18 -29.81 6.76 -20.55
N ALA A 19 -30.67 7.62 -20.00
CA ALA A 19 -30.24 8.86 -19.40
C ALA A 19 -29.27 8.48 -18.28
N LEU A 20 -27.95 8.58 -18.55
CA LEU A 20 -27.00 8.71 -17.47
C LEU A 20 -27.43 9.95 -16.71
N SER A 21 -27.95 9.76 -15.50
CA SER A 21 -28.09 10.83 -14.54
C SER A 21 -26.70 11.44 -14.38
N VAL A 22 -26.54 12.67 -14.83
CA VAL A 22 -25.44 13.52 -14.40
C VAL A 22 -25.67 13.68 -12.90
N VAL A 23 -25.03 12.81 -12.12
CA VAL A 23 -25.00 12.98 -10.67
C VAL A 23 -24.39 14.36 -10.46
N ASP A 24 -25.11 15.24 -9.77
CA ASP A 24 -24.56 16.55 -9.41
C ASP A 24 -23.33 16.31 -8.53
N LEU A 25 -22.16 16.42 -9.16
CA LEU A 25 -20.84 16.18 -8.60
C LEU A 25 -20.29 17.47 -7.95
N SER A 26 -21.17 18.39 -7.53
CA SER A 26 -20.79 19.55 -6.72
C SER A 26 -20.40 19.12 -5.30
N GLY A 27 -19.34 18.32 -5.17
CA GLY A 27 -18.69 18.04 -3.91
C GLY A 27 -17.88 19.26 -3.45
N GLN A 28 -17.89 19.52 -2.15
CA GLN A 28 -17.04 20.54 -1.58
C GLN A 28 -15.61 19.98 -1.50
N ILE A 29 -14.68 20.60 -2.24
CA ILE A 29 -13.26 20.27 -2.13
C ILE A 29 -12.86 20.31 -0.65
N PRO A 30 -12.36 19.19 -0.09
CA PRO A 30 -11.97 19.15 1.31
C PRO A 30 -10.86 20.14 1.60
N ASN A 31 -11.19 21.20 2.35
CA ASN A 31 -10.19 22.14 2.82
C ASN A 31 -9.65 21.67 4.18
N PHE A 32 -8.36 21.34 4.22
CA PHE A 32 -7.68 20.95 5.44
C PHE A 32 -6.98 22.16 6.03
N THR A 33 -7.40 22.58 7.22
CA THR A 33 -6.66 23.59 7.96
C THR A 33 -5.32 23.01 8.37
N ARG A 34 -4.23 23.67 7.97
CA ARG A 34 -2.88 23.32 8.40
C ARG A 34 -2.80 23.33 9.93
N PRO A 35 -2.48 22.20 10.59
CA PRO A 35 -2.30 22.20 12.03
C PRO A 35 -1.15 23.12 12.46
N ALA A 36 -1.33 23.84 13.58
CA ALA A 36 -0.28 24.71 14.11
C ALA A 36 0.95 23.90 14.55
N ASN A 37 0.74 22.66 15.02
CA ASN A 37 1.79 21.75 15.46
C ASN A 37 1.87 20.54 14.53
N VAL A 38 3.08 20.15 14.13
CA VAL A 38 3.31 18.96 13.28
C VAL A 38 2.73 17.70 13.91
N ASN A 39 2.71 17.58 15.24
CA ASN A 39 2.17 16.41 15.93
C ASN A 39 0.69 16.17 15.64
N ASP A 40 -0.05 17.22 15.31
CA ASP A 40 -1.49 17.13 15.03
C ASP A 40 -1.77 16.93 13.52
N LEU A 41 -0.71 16.86 12.70
CA LEU A 41 -0.80 16.48 11.28
C LEU A 41 -1.36 15.07 11.16
N LYS A 42 -2.52 14.97 10.49
CA LYS A 42 -3.15 13.69 10.15
C LYS A 42 -2.30 12.95 9.12
N VAL A 43 -2.08 11.66 9.37
CA VAL A 43 -1.36 10.77 8.46
C VAL A 43 -2.38 10.13 7.54
N GLN A 44 -2.25 10.38 6.24
CA GLN A 44 -3.04 9.74 5.18
C GLN A 44 -2.34 8.48 4.70
N TYR A 45 -1.02 8.54 4.58
CA TYR A 45 -0.15 7.42 4.27
C TYR A 45 1.28 7.76 4.70
N ILE A 46 2.07 6.71 4.84
CA ILE A 46 3.48 6.75 5.17
C ILE A 46 4.24 6.21 3.96
N SER A 47 5.42 6.75 3.72
CA SER A 47 6.37 6.15 2.79
C SER A 47 7.73 6.02 3.45
N ILE A 48 8.31 4.82 3.34
CA ILE A 48 9.67 4.54 3.76
C ILE A 48 10.50 4.35 2.50
N ALA A 49 11.54 5.16 2.34
CA ALA A 49 12.55 4.90 1.34
C ALA A 49 13.84 4.43 2.02
N VAL A 50 14.41 3.33 1.54
CA VAL A 50 15.70 2.81 2.00
C VAL A 50 16.66 2.76 0.82
N GLN A 51 17.91 3.12 1.06
CA GLN A 51 18.99 2.93 0.09
C GLN A 51 19.98 1.94 0.66
N THR A 52 20.19 0.84 -0.04
CA THR A 52 21.27 -0.11 0.24
C THR A 52 22.61 0.50 -0.19
N ALA A 53 23.67 0.24 0.57
CA ALA A 53 25.00 0.73 0.26
C ALA A 53 25.52 0.15 -1.06
N ASN A 54 26.42 0.89 -1.71
CA ASN A 54 27.16 0.38 -2.87
C ASN A 54 28.46 -0.29 -2.41
N LEU A 55 28.33 -1.36 -1.61
CA LEU A 55 29.43 -2.21 -1.17
C LEU A 55 29.18 -3.64 -1.66
N GLU A 56 30.23 -4.44 -1.74
CA GLU A 56 30.09 -5.88 -1.94
C GLU A 56 29.28 -6.49 -0.79
N ASP A 57 28.40 -7.43 -1.13
CA ASP A 57 27.47 -8.11 -0.20
C ASP A 57 26.61 -7.15 0.64
N ALA A 58 26.29 -5.97 0.10
CA ALA A 58 25.49 -4.97 0.80
C ALA A 58 23.99 -5.31 0.84
N GLY A 59 23.50 -6.07 -0.14
CA GLY A 59 22.09 -6.47 -0.26
C GLY A 59 21.72 -7.61 0.68
N THR A 60 20.43 -7.94 0.77
CA THR A 60 19.93 -8.99 1.66
C THR A 60 18.68 -9.65 1.12
N ASP A 61 18.58 -10.97 1.27
CA ASP A 61 17.35 -11.74 1.06
C ASP A 61 16.55 -11.97 2.37
N ASP A 62 17.12 -11.58 3.51
CA ASP A 62 16.44 -11.67 4.81
C ASP A 62 15.31 -10.65 4.94
N ASP A 63 14.28 -10.98 5.73
CA ASP A 63 13.17 -10.07 5.96
C ASP A 63 13.62 -8.82 6.72
N VAL A 64 13.43 -7.65 6.11
CA VAL A 64 13.63 -6.34 6.76
C VAL A 64 12.28 -5.76 7.15
N TYR A 65 12.20 -5.12 8.31
CA TYR A 65 10.98 -4.50 8.81
C TYR A 65 11.23 -3.14 9.43
N ILE A 66 10.15 -2.36 9.50
CA ILE A 66 10.09 -1.12 10.27
C ILE A 66 8.98 -1.16 11.32
N GLN A 67 9.13 -0.34 12.35
CA GLN A 67 8.13 -0.12 13.38
C GLN A 67 8.21 1.33 13.87
N LEU A 68 7.05 1.98 14.03
CA LEU A 68 6.97 3.41 14.36
C LEU A 68 6.49 3.71 15.79
N ASN A 69 5.84 2.73 16.42
CA ASN A 69 5.49 2.75 17.84
C ASN A 69 5.21 1.31 18.33
N ASP A 70 5.01 1.13 19.63
CA ASP A 70 4.83 -0.19 20.23
C ASP A 70 3.49 -0.87 19.88
N ASN A 71 2.50 -0.10 19.44
CA ASN A 71 1.18 -0.61 19.04
C ASN A 71 1.13 -1.04 17.56
N MET A 72 2.10 -0.60 16.76
CA MET A 72 2.26 -0.97 15.37
C MET A 72 2.96 -2.33 15.32
N LYS A 73 2.31 -3.33 14.70
CA LYS A 73 3.00 -4.58 14.35
C LYS A 73 4.10 -4.30 13.31
N PRO A 74 5.21 -5.06 13.28
CA PRO A 74 6.25 -4.89 12.26
C PRO A 74 5.67 -4.80 10.84
N PHE A 75 6.10 -3.79 10.09
CA PHE A 75 5.79 -3.67 8.68
C PHE A 75 7.02 -4.14 7.90
N TYR A 76 6.90 -5.28 7.23
CA TYR A 76 8.01 -5.83 6.44
C TYR A 76 8.12 -5.09 5.12
N LEU A 77 9.35 -4.72 4.78
CA LEU A 77 9.74 -4.08 3.54
C LEU A 77 9.87 -5.20 2.51
N ASN A 78 8.77 -5.50 1.83
CA ASN A 78 8.69 -6.53 0.79
C ASN A 78 7.73 -6.04 -0.29
N LYS A 79 8.17 -6.06 -1.54
CA LYS A 79 7.38 -5.71 -2.73
C LYS A 79 7.68 -6.72 -3.85
N PRO A 80 6.89 -6.77 -4.93
CA PRO A 80 7.19 -7.66 -6.05
C PRO A 80 8.59 -7.42 -6.64
N GLY A 81 9.29 -8.50 -6.99
CA GLY A 81 10.66 -8.47 -7.52
C GLY A 81 11.73 -8.33 -6.43
N ASP A 82 12.98 -8.19 -6.87
CA ASP A 82 14.14 -8.05 -5.97
C ASP A 82 14.16 -6.64 -5.36
N ASP A 83 14.24 -6.59 -4.03
CA ASP A 83 14.38 -5.37 -3.26
C ASP A 83 15.57 -5.44 -2.31
N LEU A 84 16.00 -4.29 -1.80
CA LEU A 84 17.12 -4.17 -0.86
C LEU A 84 18.48 -4.56 -1.48
N GLU A 85 18.56 -4.67 -2.79
CA GLU A 85 19.77 -4.99 -3.54
C GLU A 85 20.86 -3.91 -3.46
N ARG A 86 22.11 -4.31 -3.72
CA ARG A 86 23.27 -3.41 -3.71
C ARG A 86 23.01 -2.13 -4.52
N ASN A 87 23.24 -0.97 -3.89
CA ASN A 87 23.05 0.36 -4.50
C ASN A 87 21.61 0.68 -4.96
N GLN A 88 20.63 -0.17 -4.64
CA GLN A 88 19.22 0.06 -4.94
C GLN A 88 18.61 1.05 -3.95
N THR A 89 17.60 1.80 -4.41
CA THR A 89 16.71 2.58 -3.54
C THR A 89 15.30 2.04 -3.70
N ASP A 90 14.75 1.57 -2.59
CA ASP A 90 13.43 0.96 -2.54
C ASP A 90 12.45 1.86 -1.77
N PHE A 91 11.20 1.83 -2.20
CA PHE A 91 10.12 2.66 -1.68
C PHE A 91 8.95 1.77 -1.30
N TYR A 92 8.45 1.98 -0.09
CA TYR A 92 7.32 1.23 0.47
C TYR A 92 6.29 2.22 0.98
N MET A 93 5.06 2.14 0.47
CA MET A 93 3.97 3.06 0.81
C MET A 93 2.87 2.30 1.54
N PHE A 94 2.40 2.79 2.69
CA PHE A 94 1.36 2.08 3.44
C PHE A 94 0.60 3.00 4.39
N GLY A 95 -0.55 2.52 4.86
CA GLY A 95 -1.24 3.03 6.04
C GLY A 95 -1.17 2.00 7.15
N ASP A 96 -1.19 2.43 8.41
CA ASP A 96 -1.28 1.53 9.56
C ASP A 96 -2.25 2.10 10.60
N PRO A 97 -3.20 1.29 11.14
CA PRO A 97 -4.20 1.78 12.08
C PRO A 97 -3.61 2.33 13.39
N ALA A 98 -2.37 1.97 13.72
CA ALA A 98 -1.65 2.49 14.88
C ALA A 98 -1.07 3.89 14.66
N ILE A 99 -1.10 4.44 13.44
CA ILE A 99 -0.51 5.74 13.08
C ILE A 99 -1.57 6.61 12.40
N LYS A 100 -2.28 7.43 13.19
CA LYS A 100 -3.36 8.32 12.69
C LYS A 100 -2.88 9.77 12.55
N THR A 101 -1.88 10.13 13.33
CA THR A 101 -1.24 11.44 13.36
C THR A 101 0.26 11.29 13.49
N VAL A 102 1.01 12.34 13.17
CA VAL A 102 2.47 12.34 13.38
C VAL A 102 2.84 12.12 14.86
N ARG A 103 2.00 12.55 15.81
CA ARG A 103 2.18 12.28 17.24
C ARG A 103 2.27 10.78 17.56
N ASP A 104 1.64 9.92 16.77
CA ASP A 104 1.63 8.49 16.99
C ASP A 104 2.98 7.84 16.63
N ILE A 105 3.82 8.53 15.86
CA ILE A 105 5.19 8.10 15.53
C ILE A 105 6.10 8.41 16.73
N LYS A 106 6.49 7.37 17.47
CA LYS A 106 7.31 7.47 18.69
C LYS A 106 8.79 7.21 18.45
N TYR A 107 9.10 6.44 17.43
CA TYR A 107 10.44 6.12 16.98
C TYR A 107 10.40 5.68 15.51
N LEU A 108 11.57 5.47 14.91
CA LEU A 108 11.71 4.72 13.67
C LEU A 108 12.70 3.60 13.96
N LYS A 109 12.16 2.41 14.17
CA LYS A 109 12.95 1.18 14.30
C LYS A 109 13.02 0.55 12.92
N ILE A 110 14.21 0.25 12.46
CA ILE A 110 14.46 -0.66 11.33
C ILE A 110 15.17 -1.89 11.87
N GLY A 111 14.76 -3.07 11.44
CA GLY A 111 15.37 -4.32 11.85
C GLY A 111 15.31 -5.36 10.75
N LYS A 112 16.09 -6.42 10.90
CA LYS A 112 16.04 -7.58 10.02
C LYS A 112 15.94 -8.89 10.80
N SER A 113 15.45 -9.94 10.15
CA SER A 113 15.57 -11.33 10.59
C SER A 113 16.83 -11.97 9.97
N GLY A 114 17.06 -13.27 10.21
CA GLY A 114 18.06 -14.07 9.50
C GLY A 114 19.54 -13.73 9.73
N THR A 115 20.40 -14.27 8.86
CA THR A 115 21.87 -14.25 8.93
C THR A 115 22.55 -13.52 7.78
N ASN A 116 21.82 -13.17 6.71
CA ASN A 116 22.36 -12.38 5.60
C ASN A 116 22.49 -10.92 6.04
N ALA A 117 23.70 -10.39 6.02
CA ALA A 117 23.96 -9.03 6.50
C ALA A 117 23.41 -7.99 5.53
N TRP A 118 22.92 -6.87 6.03
CA TRP A 118 22.44 -5.78 5.16
C TRP A 118 23.12 -4.47 5.49
N ALA A 119 23.67 -3.80 4.46
CA ALA A 119 24.35 -2.52 4.62
C ALA A 119 23.42 -1.36 4.22
N LEU A 120 22.75 -0.76 5.22
CA LEU A 120 21.89 0.41 5.01
C LEU A 120 22.70 1.69 4.86
N LYS A 121 22.51 2.42 3.75
CA LYS A 121 23.15 3.72 3.49
C LYS A 121 22.25 4.90 3.82
N LYS A 122 20.96 4.83 3.52
CA LYS A 122 20.01 5.92 3.76
C LYS A 122 18.65 5.37 4.15
N ILE A 123 17.96 6.07 5.04
CA ILE A 123 16.52 5.90 5.26
C ILE A 123 15.82 7.26 5.23
N SER A 124 14.61 7.31 4.68
CA SER A 124 13.68 8.42 4.85
C SER A 124 12.31 7.95 5.30
N LEU A 125 11.66 8.82 6.06
CA LEU A 125 10.27 8.70 6.50
C LEU A 125 9.51 9.90 5.95
N ASP A 126 8.63 9.60 5.02
CA ASP A 126 7.76 10.57 4.37
C ASP A 126 6.34 10.36 4.88
N VAL A 127 5.65 11.48 5.13
CA VAL A 127 4.25 11.51 5.55
C VAL A 127 3.50 12.36 4.54
N ASN A 128 2.41 11.83 3.99
CA ASN A 128 1.59 12.54 2.99
C ASN A 128 2.42 13.11 1.82
N GLY A 129 3.48 12.40 1.41
CA GLY A 129 4.35 12.78 0.29
C GLY A 129 5.41 13.83 0.62
N GLY A 130 5.48 14.31 1.86
CA GLY A 130 6.54 15.18 2.34
C GLY A 130 7.53 14.44 3.25
N THR A 131 8.82 14.55 2.97
CA THR A 131 9.87 14.00 3.83
C THR A 131 9.93 14.76 5.15
N LEU A 132 9.64 14.06 6.25
CA LEU A 132 9.73 14.62 7.60
C LEU A 132 11.02 14.22 8.30
N PHE A 133 11.62 13.10 7.92
CA PHE A 133 12.92 12.68 8.41
C PHE A 133 13.72 11.97 7.31
N SER A 134 15.00 12.26 7.25
CA SER A 134 15.95 11.46 6.48
C SER A 134 17.32 11.51 7.14
N THR A 135 18.04 10.40 7.07
CA THR A 135 19.42 10.34 7.52
C THR A 135 20.26 9.49 6.58
N LEU A 136 21.51 9.89 6.42
CA LEU A 136 22.57 9.10 5.80
C LEU A 136 23.34 8.39 6.91
N PHE A 137 23.78 7.18 6.63
CA PHE A 137 24.67 6.42 7.49
C PHE A 137 26.03 6.28 6.79
N GLN A 138 27.10 6.30 7.58
CA GLN A 138 28.25 5.46 7.21
C GLN A 138 27.73 4.03 7.21
N PRO A 139 27.90 3.24 6.12
CA PRO A 139 27.12 2.04 5.86
C PRO A 139 26.83 1.23 7.12
N LEU A 140 25.55 1.23 7.51
CA LEU A 140 25.09 0.63 8.74
C LEU A 140 24.78 -0.84 8.47
N TRP A 141 25.69 -1.71 8.89
CA TRP A 141 25.50 -3.16 8.82
C TRP A 141 24.52 -3.63 9.91
N LEU A 142 23.36 -4.11 9.48
CA LEU A 142 22.46 -4.90 10.32
C LEU A 142 22.83 -6.37 10.18
N ASP A 143 23.25 -6.99 11.27
CA ASP A 143 23.82 -8.34 11.28
C ASP A 143 23.75 -8.95 12.70
N ASN A 144 23.78 -10.28 12.80
CA ASN A 144 23.81 -11.03 14.06
C ASN A 144 25.22 -11.41 14.53
N THR A 145 26.26 -11.03 13.77
CA THR A 145 27.65 -11.23 14.17
C THR A 145 28.05 -10.39 15.39
N THR A 146 29.08 -10.84 16.12
CA THR A 146 29.54 -10.21 17.36
C THR A 146 29.85 -8.72 17.17
N GLY A 147 29.22 -7.87 17.99
CA GLY A 147 29.41 -6.42 17.95
C GLY A 147 28.54 -5.68 16.91
N LYS A 148 27.71 -6.40 16.16
CA LYS A 148 26.66 -5.84 15.30
C LYS A 148 25.29 -5.97 15.96
N SER A 149 24.31 -5.31 15.38
CA SER A 149 22.92 -5.42 15.82
C SER A 149 22.03 -5.66 14.62
N LEU A 150 21.04 -6.54 14.78
CA LEU A 150 19.97 -6.74 13.81
C LEU A 150 18.98 -5.58 13.72
N THR A 151 19.14 -4.55 14.57
CA THR A 151 18.20 -3.43 14.65
C THR A 151 18.89 -2.08 14.82
N LYS A 152 18.25 -1.04 14.30
CA LYS A 152 18.58 0.34 14.56
C LYS A 152 17.32 1.10 14.94
N VAL A 153 17.38 1.80 16.08
CA VAL A 153 16.31 2.68 16.54
C VAL A 153 16.76 4.13 16.38
N ILE A 154 15.96 4.91 15.67
CA ILE A 154 16.03 6.38 15.67
C ILE A 154 15.02 6.86 16.72
N ALA A 155 15.53 7.51 17.75
CA ALA A 155 14.75 7.94 18.90
C ALA A 155 13.71 9.01 18.52
N GLY A 156 12.58 9.02 19.23
CA GLY A 156 11.52 10.01 19.03
C GLY A 156 11.97 11.45 19.21
N SER A 157 12.96 11.72 20.06
CA SER A 157 13.54 13.08 20.22
C SER A 157 14.26 13.56 18.95
N THR A 158 14.99 12.67 18.27
CA THR A 158 15.62 12.94 16.98
C THR A 158 14.55 13.18 15.91
N LEU A 159 13.51 12.34 15.87
CA LEU A 159 12.41 12.50 14.92
C LEU A 159 11.65 13.81 15.16
N ALA A 160 11.28 14.13 16.39
CA ALA A 160 10.52 15.34 16.73
C ALA A 160 11.25 16.63 16.30
N SER A 161 12.57 16.65 16.47
CA SER A 161 13.42 17.76 16.00
C SER A 161 13.37 17.89 14.47
N SER A 162 13.53 16.78 13.75
CA SER A 162 13.44 16.74 12.29
C SER A 162 12.05 17.14 11.80
N PHE A 163 10.99 16.59 12.40
CA PHE A 163 9.60 16.82 12.01
C PHE A 163 9.24 18.30 12.12
N THR A 164 9.64 18.96 13.22
CA THR A 164 9.38 20.39 13.42
C THR A 164 10.05 21.22 12.32
N ASN A 165 11.32 20.93 12.02
CA ASN A 165 12.08 21.63 10.99
C ASN A 165 11.49 21.41 9.60
N MET A 166 11.27 20.15 9.21
CA MET A 166 10.76 19.78 7.89
C MET A 166 9.32 20.22 7.68
N TYR A 167 8.48 20.21 8.72
CA TYR A 167 7.10 20.66 8.62
C TYR A 167 7.01 22.10 8.15
N SER A 168 7.88 23.00 8.64
CA SER A 168 7.92 24.40 8.20
C SER A 168 8.19 24.55 6.70
N GLN A 169 9.00 23.64 6.14
CA GLN A 169 9.43 23.62 4.74
C GLN A 169 8.41 22.93 3.81
N GLN A 170 7.40 22.27 4.36
CA GLN A 170 6.40 21.51 3.63
C GLN A 170 5.01 22.15 3.78
N PRO A 171 4.73 23.29 3.11
CA PRO A 171 3.52 24.06 3.36
C PRO A 171 2.24 23.31 3.00
N ASN A 172 2.31 22.31 2.11
CA ASN A 172 1.15 21.58 1.59
C ASN A 172 1.00 20.17 2.18
N ILE A 173 1.84 19.71 3.10
CA ILE A 173 1.82 18.32 3.63
C ILE A 173 0.51 17.93 4.35
N HIS A 174 -0.27 18.92 4.76
CA HIS A 174 -1.58 18.73 5.40
C HIS A 174 -2.72 18.61 4.38
N LYS A 175 -2.49 18.97 3.11
CA LYS A 175 -3.51 18.90 2.07
C LYS A 175 -3.72 17.43 1.69
N VAL A 176 -4.97 17.09 1.41
CA VAL A 176 -5.29 15.80 0.81
C VAL A 176 -5.16 15.92 -0.70
N GLU A 177 -4.50 14.95 -1.30
CA GLU A 177 -4.53 14.77 -2.74
C GLU A 177 -5.95 14.44 -3.17
N GLN A 178 -6.54 15.29 -4.02
CA GLN A 178 -7.87 15.07 -4.60
C GLN A 178 -7.91 13.84 -5.51
N ILE A 179 -6.77 13.45 -6.06
CA ILE A 179 -6.62 12.30 -6.94
C ILE A 179 -5.49 11.46 -6.37
N MET A 180 -5.78 10.24 -5.95
CA MET A 180 -4.76 9.23 -5.73
C MET A 180 -4.62 8.43 -7.03
N PRO A 181 -3.50 8.60 -7.76
CA PRO A 181 -3.35 7.99 -9.07
C PRO A 181 -3.16 6.48 -8.96
N TYR A 182 -3.56 5.75 -10.01
CA TYR A 182 -3.45 4.31 -10.12
C TYR A 182 -2.09 3.75 -9.64
N PRO A 183 -0.92 4.27 -10.08
CA PRO A 183 0.37 3.70 -9.67
C PRO A 183 0.61 3.80 -8.15
N LYS A 184 0.04 4.80 -7.50
CA LYS A 184 0.14 4.98 -6.05
C LYS A 184 -0.76 4.01 -5.30
N ILE A 185 -1.99 3.78 -5.79
CA ILE A 185 -2.90 2.76 -5.23
C ILE A 185 -2.21 1.39 -5.31
N LYS A 186 -1.64 1.08 -6.48
CA LYS A 186 -0.88 -0.16 -6.71
C LYS A 186 0.30 -0.30 -5.75
N SER A 187 1.16 0.71 -5.64
CA SER A 187 2.32 0.67 -4.72
C SER A 187 1.92 0.49 -3.24
N ILE A 188 0.80 1.08 -2.82
CA ILE A 188 0.25 0.88 -1.48
C ILE A 188 -0.18 -0.57 -1.27
N ILE A 189 -0.89 -1.14 -2.24
CA ILE A 189 -1.34 -2.55 -2.19
C ILE A 189 -0.13 -3.48 -2.17
N GLU A 190 0.82 -3.31 -3.08
CA GLU A 190 2.05 -4.10 -3.14
C GLU A 190 2.80 -4.09 -1.81
N SER A 191 3.02 -2.92 -1.22
CA SER A 191 3.76 -2.84 0.05
C SER A 191 3.00 -3.51 1.20
N ILE A 192 1.67 -3.34 1.27
CA ILE A 192 0.85 -3.91 2.35
C ILE A 192 0.71 -5.43 2.21
N ILE A 193 0.46 -5.91 0.99
CA ILE A 193 0.38 -7.35 0.70
C ILE A 193 1.74 -7.99 0.95
N GLY A 194 2.82 -7.39 0.46
CA GLY A 194 4.18 -7.89 0.65
C GLY A 194 4.53 -8.02 2.13
N SER A 195 4.16 -7.03 2.95
CA SER A 195 4.30 -7.16 4.40
C SER A 195 3.42 -8.26 5.01
N GLY A 196 2.27 -8.56 4.41
CA GLY A 196 1.32 -9.56 4.88
C GLY A 196 1.61 -10.99 4.42
N LEU A 197 2.57 -11.19 3.50
CA LEU A 197 3.09 -12.50 3.10
C LEU A 197 3.82 -13.21 4.26
N LEU A 198 4.36 -12.42 5.20
CA LEU A 198 4.96 -12.90 6.44
C LEU A 198 3.92 -12.88 7.56
N LYS A 199 3.32 -14.05 7.82
CA LYS A 199 2.36 -14.19 8.92
C LYS A 199 3.08 -14.52 10.23
N ILE A 200 3.19 -13.52 11.10
CA ILE A 200 3.71 -13.72 12.46
C ILE A 200 2.59 -14.25 13.36
N THR A 201 2.77 -15.45 13.89
CA THR A 201 1.92 -16.01 14.96
C THR A 201 2.70 -16.03 16.28
N SER A 202 2.02 -16.24 17.41
CA SER A 202 2.68 -16.38 18.71
C SER A 202 3.65 -17.57 18.79
N GLN A 203 3.57 -18.52 17.87
CA GLN A 203 4.32 -19.77 17.88
C GLN A 203 5.36 -19.86 16.76
N THR A 204 5.14 -19.21 15.62
CA THR A 204 6.03 -19.30 14.45
C THR A 204 5.81 -18.14 13.47
N VAL A 205 6.80 -17.91 12.61
CA VAL A 205 6.64 -17.13 11.38
C VAL A 205 6.22 -18.10 10.28
N VAL A 206 5.00 -17.94 9.78
CA VAL A 206 4.51 -18.68 8.63
C VAL A 206 4.87 -17.90 7.37
N ASN A 207 5.80 -18.44 6.58
CA ASN A 207 6.24 -17.90 5.30
C ASN A 207 5.95 -18.95 4.21
N CYS A 208 4.68 -19.11 3.85
CA CYS A 208 4.24 -20.07 2.84
C CYS A 208 3.66 -19.43 1.57
N ALA A 209 3.67 -18.10 1.48
CA ALA A 209 3.33 -17.37 0.25
C ALA A 209 4.45 -16.38 -0.09
N ALA A 210 4.63 -16.12 -1.37
CA ALA A 210 5.56 -15.13 -1.91
C ALA A 210 4.92 -14.46 -3.14
N TRP A 211 5.49 -13.34 -3.60
CA TRP A 211 5.14 -12.82 -4.93
C TRP A 211 5.53 -13.84 -5.99
N GLY A 212 4.78 -13.92 -7.09
CA GLY A 212 5.00 -14.91 -8.15
C GLY A 212 6.42 -14.96 -8.73
N ASN A 213 7.25 -13.94 -8.52
CA ASN A 213 8.63 -13.88 -9.03
C ASN A 213 9.74 -14.09 -7.98
N THR A 214 9.43 -14.27 -6.69
CA THR A 214 10.44 -14.27 -5.61
C THR A 214 11.20 -15.60 -5.41
N THR A 215 10.71 -16.73 -5.93
CA THR A 215 11.34 -18.05 -5.68
C THR A 215 12.37 -18.47 -6.75
N GLY A 216 12.81 -17.53 -7.60
CA GLY A 216 13.68 -17.81 -8.75
C GLY A 216 12.96 -18.42 -9.95
N ILE A 217 11.66 -18.68 -9.83
CA ILE A 217 10.74 -19.01 -10.93
C ILE A 217 9.68 -17.93 -10.97
N ASN A 218 9.42 -17.43 -12.17
CA ASN A 218 8.40 -16.44 -12.40
C ASN A 218 7.08 -17.13 -12.75
N THR A 219 6.15 -17.15 -11.81
CA THR A 219 4.78 -17.63 -11.99
C THR A 219 3.80 -16.50 -12.27
N LEU A 220 4.26 -15.26 -12.44
CA LEU A 220 3.38 -14.13 -12.74
C LEU A 220 2.76 -14.30 -14.14
N PHE A 221 1.46 -14.12 -14.25
CA PHE A 221 0.75 -14.01 -15.53
C PHE A 221 0.42 -12.55 -15.89
N GLY A 222 1.36 -11.65 -15.58
CA GLY A 222 1.17 -10.22 -15.78
C GLY A 222 1.98 -9.44 -14.79
N GLU A 223 1.36 -8.41 -14.21
CA GLU A 223 1.93 -7.70 -13.08
C GLU A 223 1.51 -8.37 -11.76
N ALA A 224 2.40 -8.43 -10.77
CA ALA A 224 2.09 -9.06 -9.48
C ALA A 224 0.85 -8.50 -8.73
N VAL A 225 0.47 -7.28 -9.08
CA VAL A 225 -0.79 -6.66 -8.66
C VAL A 225 -1.41 -6.01 -9.88
N GLU A 226 -2.57 -6.50 -10.28
CA GLU A 226 -3.36 -5.95 -11.38
C GLU A 226 -4.60 -5.26 -10.81
N LEU A 227 -4.87 -4.04 -11.23
CA LEU A 227 -6.09 -3.34 -10.84
C LEU A 227 -7.00 -3.19 -12.05
N ALA A 228 -8.25 -3.61 -11.91
CA ALA A 228 -9.27 -3.47 -12.93
C ALA A 228 -10.42 -2.61 -12.40
N TYR A 229 -10.69 -1.50 -13.10
CA TYR A 229 -11.89 -0.72 -12.87
C TYR A 229 -13.13 -1.55 -13.23
N GLU A 230 -14.04 -1.70 -12.27
CA GLU A 230 -15.32 -2.37 -12.51
C GLU A 230 -16.50 -1.39 -12.52
N ALA A 231 -16.52 -0.48 -11.54
CA ALA A 231 -17.58 0.49 -11.35
C ALA A 231 -17.06 1.71 -10.58
N PRO A 232 -17.78 2.85 -10.55
CA PRO A 232 -17.33 4.04 -9.84
C PRO A 232 -17.08 3.80 -8.34
N ASP A 233 -17.73 2.82 -7.73
CA ASP A 233 -17.54 2.41 -6.35
C ASP A 233 -16.74 1.12 -6.18
N LYS A 234 -16.22 0.52 -7.27
CA LYS A 234 -15.59 -0.80 -7.25
C LYS A 234 -14.32 -0.86 -8.10
N LEU A 235 -13.20 -1.15 -7.42
CA LEU A 235 -11.94 -1.55 -8.06
C LEU A 235 -11.65 -3.01 -7.69
N LYS A 236 -11.45 -3.86 -8.71
CA LYS A 236 -10.94 -5.21 -8.53
C LYS A 236 -9.42 -5.15 -8.44
N VAL A 237 -8.87 -5.91 -7.51
CA VAL A 237 -7.44 -6.12 -7.33
C VAL A 237 -7.20 -7.60 -7.52
N ASP A 238 -6.43 -7.95 -8.54
CA ASP A 238 -5.91 -9.29 -8.75
C ASP A 238 -4.49 -9.36 -8.19
N LEU A 239 -4.15 -10.47 -7.56
CA LEU A 239 -2.87 -10.67 -6.88
C LEU A 239 -2.24 -11.98 -7.34
N ASP A 240 -1.14 -11.89 -8.08
CA ASP A 240 -0.40 -13.06 -8.56
C ASP A 240 0.60 -13.49 -7.48
N LEU A 241 0.16 -14.45 -6.65
CA LEU A 241 0.96 -15.01 -5.57
C LEU A 241 1.40 -16.43 -5.92
N GLN A 242 2.47 -16.88 -5.27
CA GLN A 242 2.92 -18.26 -5.32
C GLN A 242 3.09 -18.83 -3.92
N TYR A 243 2.97 -20.15 -3.80
CA TYR A 243 3.25 -20.83 -2.55
C TYR A 243 4.75 -21.14 -2.39
N LYS A 244 5.26 -21.05 -1.16
CA LYS A 244 6.62 -21.43 -0.78
C LYS A 244 6.64 -22.82 -0.10
N LEU A 245 6.76 -23.91 -0.88
CA LEU A 245 6.92 -25.30 -0.37
C LEU A 245 8.37 -25.72 -0.51
N ASN A 246 9.14 -25.90 0.57
CA ASN A 246 10.51 -26.46 0.50
C ASN A 246 11.44 -25.76 -0.54
N ASN A 247 11.27 -24.46 -0.76
CA ASN A 247 11.95 -23.69 -1.83
C ASN A 247 11.70 -24.23 -3.26
N ALA A 248 10.63 -25.00 -3.47
CA ALA A 248 10.15 -25.46 -4.76
C ALA A 248 8.89 -24.67 -5.15
N PRO A 249 8.75 -24.32 -6.45
CA PRO A 249 7.59 -23.62 -7.00
C PRO A 249 6.33 -24.48 -6.85
N ASN A 250 5.20 -23.84 -6.55
CA ASN A 250 3.87 -24.44 -6.59
C ASN A 250 2.98 -23.57 -7.51
N PRO A 251 1.74 -23.97 -7.85
CA PRO A 251 0.93 -23.20 -8.78
C PRO A 251 0.66 -21.82 -8.20
N GLU A 252 0.55 -20.87 -9.12
CA GLU A 252 -0.06 -19.57 -8.88
C GLU A 252 -1.38 -19.74 -8.13
N PHE A 253 -1.65 -18.80 -7.22
CA PHE A 253 -2.99 -18.66 -6.67
C PHE A 253 -3.38 -17.18 -6.64
N ASP A 254 -4.53 -16.92 -7.25
CA ASP A 254 -5.06 -15.57 -7.40
C ASP A 254 -5.83 -15.18 -6.14
N VAL A 255 -5.60 -13.96 -5.68
CA VAL A 255 -6.37 -13.38 -4.57
C VAL A 255 -7.09 -12.13 -5.04
N ASP A 256 -8.38 -12.31 -5.33
CA ASP A 256 -9.27 -11.20 -5.66
C ASP A 256 -9.65 -10.39 -4.41
N ILE A 257 -9.30 -9.11 -4.43
CA ILE A 257 -9.77 -8.14 -3.44
C ILE A 257 -10.62 -7.09 -4.14
N VAL A 258 -11.74 -6.75 -3.53
CA VAL A 258 -12.58 -5.63 -3.97
C VAL A 258 -12.42 -4.46 -3.02
N LEU A 259 -12.00 -3.31 -3.56
CA LEU A 259 -12.14 -2.02 -2.90
C LEU A 259 -13.52 -1.46 -3.20
N LYS A 260 -14.43 -1.50 -2.22
CA LYS A 260 -15.78 -0.93 -2.34
C LYS A 260 -15.87 0.41 -1.64
N ASN A 261 -16.20 1.46 -2.38
CA ASN A 261 -16.56 2.73 -1.76
C ASN A 261 -18.00 2.71 -1.27
N VAL A 262 -18.26 3.14 -0.03
CA VAL A 262 -19.63 3.35 0.44
C VAL A 262 -20.09 4.76 0.09
N ILE A 263 -20.75 4.89 -1.07
CA ILE A 263 -21.41 6.14 -1.46
C ILE A 263 -22.49 6.46 -0.41
N ASN A 264 -22.44 7.66 0.20
CA ASN A 264 -23.41 8.22 1.16
C ASN A 264 -23.35 7.76 2.63
N THR A 265 -22.21 7.31 3.16
CA THR A 265 -22.01 7.24 4.62
C THR A 265 -20.92 8.18 5.11
N VAL A 266 -21.00 8.59 6.39
CA VAL A 266 -19.95 9.32 7.13
C VAL A 266 -18.56 8.71 6.86
N PRO A 267 -17.48 9.50 6.96
CA PRO A 267 -16.50 9.71 5.89
C PRO A 267 -15.93 8.42 5.27
N GLY A 268 -15.92 8.34 3.92
CA GLY A 268 -14.86 7.71 3.11
C GLY A 268 -14.47 6.25 3.39
N ASN A 269 -15.37 5.41 3.89
CA ASN A 269 -15.06 4.01 4.17
C ASN A 269 -14.90 3.21 2.87
N ILE A 270 -13.65 2.86 2.53
CA ILE A 270 -13.36 1.81 1.54
C ILE A 270 -13.43 0.47 2.27
N ILE A 271 -14.43 -0.34 1.91
CA ILE A 271 -14.61 -1.69 2.43
C ILE A 271 -13.84 -2.66 1.55
N ILE A 272 -13.07 -3.51 2.20
CA ILE A 272 -12.28 -4.56 1.56
C ILE A 272 -13.04 -5.86 1.67
N ARG A 273 -13.36 -6.46 0.51
CA ARG A 273 -14.00 -7.77 0.45
C ARG A 273 -13.13 -8.73 -0.35
N PRO A 274 -12.64 -9.83 0.22
CA PRO A 274 -12.09 -10.92 -0.59
C PRO A 274 -13.24 -11.52 -1.43
N GLU A 275 -13.01 -11.71 -2.73
CA GLU A 275 -14.04 -12.13 -3.69
C GLU A 275 -14.25 -13.66 -3.68
N SER A 276 -13.19 -14.42 -3.36
CA SER A 276 -13.24 -15.83 -2.98
C SER A 276 -12.64 -15.98 -1.58
N SER A 277 -12.88 -17.10 -0.89
CA SER A 277 -12.47 -17.33 0.51
C SER A 277 -10.94 -17.43 0.69
N TRP A 278 -10.13 -16.43 0.32
CA TRP A 278 -8.65 -16.46 0.34
C TRP A 278 -8.03 -17.76 -0.22
N GLY A 279 -8.78 -18.55 -1.00
CA GLY A 279 -8.48 -19.94 -1.35
C GLY A 279 -8.23 -20.88 -0.16
N ALA A 280 -7.77 -22.10 -0.46
CA ALA A 280 -7.21 -23.02 0.52
C ALA A 280 -5.93 -22.47 1.21
N TYR A 281 -5.46 -21.30 0.78
CA TYR A 281 -4.16 -20.71 1.09
C TYR A 281 -4.25 -19.47 1.98
N GLY A 282 -5.47 -19.09 2.41
CA GLY A 282 -5.67 -17.95 3.27
C GLY A 282 -4.88 -18.01 4.59
N ASN A 283 -4.52 -19.21 5.03
CA ASN A 283 -3.69 -19.39 6.23
C ASN A 283 -2.24 -18.88 6.07
N CYS A 284 -1.75 -18.70 4.84
CA CYS A 284 -0.40 -18.18 4.55
C CYS A 284 -0.28 -16.67 4.69
N LEU A 285 -1.40 -15.95 4.64
CA LEU A 285 -1.43 -14.49 4.68
C LEU A 285 -1.85 -14.01 6.06
N ASP A 286 -1.27 -12.90 6.52
CA ASP A 286 -1.82 -12.14 7.65
C ASP A 286 -2.99 -11.28 7.17
N GLN A 287 -4.10 -11.96 6.85
CA GLN A 287 -5.32 -11.35 6.31
C GLN A 287 -5.84 -10.20 7.19
N GLU A 288 -5.72 -10.34 8.51
CA GLU A 288 -6.18 -9.33 9.45
C GLU A 288 -5.34 -8.06 9.35
N GLN A 289 -4.01 -8.19 9.32
CA GLN A 289 -3.13 -7.04 9.13
C GLN A 289 -3.29 -6.41 7.74
N ILE A 290 -3.35 -7.22 6.68
CA ILE A 290 -3.58 -6.75 5.32
C ILE A 290 -4.84 -5.90 5.27
N LYS A 291 -5.96 -6.45 5.75
CA LYS A 291 -7.24 -5.75 5.79
C LYS A 291 -7.15 -4.45 6.57
N LYS A 292 -6.62 -4.48 7.80
CA LYS A 292 -6.52 -3.29 8.65
C LYS A 292 -5.64 -2.19 8.06
N ARG A 293 -4.53 -2.55 7.39
CA ARG A 293 -3.60 -1.59 6.79
C ARG A 293 -4.14 -1.02 5.49
N LEU A 294 -4.74 -1.84 4.63
CA LEU A 294 -5.42 -1.35 3.44
C LEU A 294 -6.60 -0.45 3.84
N GLU A 295 -7.39 -0.83 4.85
CA GLU A 295 -8.43 0.04 5.42
C GLU A 295 -7.79 1.34 5.92
N ALA A 296 -6.70 1.31 6.69
CA ALA A 296 -6.04 2.53 7.15
C ALA A 296 -5.50 3.43 6.00
N ALA A 297 -5.01 2.83 4.92
CA ALA A 297 -4.47 3.57 3.77
C ALA A 297 -5.55 4.24 2.92
N PHE A 298 -6.72 3.60 2.82
CA PHE A 298 -7.80 4.02 1.93
C PHE A 298 -9.00 4.66 2.63
N SER A 299 -9.25 4.33 3.91
CA SER A 299 -10.23 5.00 4.77
C SER A 299 -9.66 6.31 5.32
N ARG A 300 -9.76 7.36 4.52
CA ARG A 300 -9.35 8.70 4.95
C ARG A 300 -10.48 9.32 5.77
N VAL A 301 -10.16 9.76 6.99
CA VAL A 301 -11.08 10.56 7.80
C VAL A 301 -10.98 12.02 7.36
N PHE A 302 -12.01 12.48 6.67
CA PHE A 302 -12.19 13.88 6.30
C PHE A 302 -12.98 14.61 7.39
N ASN A 303 -12.63 15.88 7.65
CA ASN A 303 -13.40 16.74 8.57
C ASN A 303 -14.72 17.24 7.96
N ILE A 304 -15.00 16.85 6.71
CA ILE A 304 -16.24 17.11 6.00
C ILE A 304 -16.71 15.81 5.34
N SER A 305 -17.97 15.75 4.93
CA SER A 305 -18.44 14.66 4.07
C SER A 305 -17.76 14.78 2.71
N VAL A 306 -17.06 13.72 2.30
CA VAL A 306 -16.37 13.63 1.02
C VAL A 306 -16.92 12.44 0.27
N LYS A 307 -17.24 12.65 -1.00
CA LYS A 307 -17.56 11.58 -1.94
C LYS A 307 -16.27 11.11 -2.57
N THR A 308 -16.21 9.82 -2.85
CA THR A 308 -15.11 9.24 -3.59
C THR A 308 -15.64 8.38 -4.73
N HIS A 309 -14.84 8.20 -5.77
CA HIS A 309 -15.09 7.19 -6.79
C HIS A 309 -13.77 6.78 -7.44
N PHE A 310 -13.76 5.62 -8.07
CA PHE A 310 -12.72 5.26 -9.03
C PHE A 310 -13.11 5.80 -10.40
N ASP A 311 -12.18 6.48 -11.08
CA ASP A 311 -12.37 6.81 -12.50
C ASP A 311 -12.07 5.60 -13.40
N SER A 312 -12.34 5.71 -14.70
CA SER A 312 -12.10 4.63 -15.66
C SER A 312 -10.62 4.25 -15.83
N SER A 313 -9.70 5.05 -15.30
CA SER A 313 -8.25 4.74 -15.26
C SER A 313 -7.85 4.07 -13.94
N GLY A 314 -8.80 3.80 -13.04
CA GLY A 314 -8.57 3.24 -11.71
C GLY A 314 -8.03 4.23 -10.69
N ASN A 315 -8.01 5.54 -10.98
CA ASN A 315 -7.61 6.55 -10.00
C ASN A 315 -8.73 6.73 -8.97
N LEU A 316 -8.36 6.92 -7.70
CA LEU A 316 -9.31 7.23 -6.64
C LEU A 316 -9.45 8.75 -6.49
N ILE A 317 -10.65 9.26 -6.75
CA ILE A 317 -11.00 10.68 -6.73
C ILE A 317 -11.71 11.02 -5.42
N TYR A 318 -11.39 12.19 -4.84
CA TYR A 318 -11.99 12.76 -3.63
C TYR A 318 -12.59 14.14 -3.92
N TYR A 319 -13.87 14.36 -3.60
CA TYR A 319 -14.58 15.63 -3.83
C TYR A 319 -15.76 15.85 -2.88
#